data_AF-A0A961Q0E3-F1
#
_entry.id   AF-A0A961Q0E3-F1
#
_cell.length_a   1.000
_cell.length_b   1.000
_cell.length_c   1.000
_cell.angle_alpha   90.00
_cell.angle_beta   90.00
_cell.angle_gamma   90.00
#
_symmetry.space_group_name_H-M   'P 1'
#
loop_
_entity.id
_entity.type
_entity.pdbx_description
1 polymer ?
#
loop_
_entity_poly.entity_id
_entity_poly.type
_entity_poly.pdbx_seq_one_letter_code
_entity_poly.pdbx_strand_id
1 'polypeptide(L)' 'MFDFDEIIDNRGTHSDKWDEMEARYGISPEDGLAMWVADMEFRPPSAVNEALAAAVAHGVHGYFGDDRDYKAAITGWM' A
#
# COMPACT_ATOMS: atom_id res chain seq x y z
N MET A 1 14.92 10.56 5.05
CA MET A 1 13.94 11.13 5.99
C MET A 1 12.57 10.97 5.35
N PHE A 2 11.57 10.53 6.10
CA PHE A 2 10.21 10.39 5.58
C PHE A 2 9.50 11.73 5.68
N ASP A 3 8.75 12.09 4.64
CA ASP A 3 7.84 13.23 4.66
C ASP A 3 6.41 12.69 4.84
N PHE A 4 5.84 12.87 6.02
CA PHE A 4 4.47 12.48 6.34
C PHE A 4 3.47 13.64 6.14
N ASP A 5 3.96 14.84 5.80
CA ASP A 5 3.13 16.01 5.52
C ASP A 5 2.77 16.09 4.02
N GLU A 6 3.41 15.27 3.17
CA GLU A 6 3.04 15.12 1.76
C GLU A 6 1.58 14.68 1.63
N ILE A 7 0.75 15.53 1.01
CA ILE A 7 -0.64 15.19 0.69
C ILE A 7 -0.65 14.32 -0.58
N ILE A 8 -1.17 13.10 -0.44
CA ILE A 8 -1.32 12.14 -1.53
C ILE A 8 -2.80 12.01 -1.87
N ASP A 9 -3.17 12.31 -3.12
CA ASP A 9 -4.52 12.06 -3.61
C ASP A 9 -4.65 10.59 -4.01
N ASN A 10 -5.44 9.84 -3.24
CA ASN A 10 -5.67 8.41 -3.45
C ASN A 10 -7.07 8.10 -3.99
N ARG A 11 -7.75 9.10 -4.56
CA ARG A 11 -9.04 8.91 -5.24
C ARG A 11 -8.82 8.39 -6.66
N GLY A 12 -9.72 7.53 -7.14
CA GLY A 12 -9.64 6.93 -8.46
C GLY A 12 -8.48 5.94 -8.61
N THR A 13 -7.89 5.47 -7.51
CA THR A 13 -6.80 4.49 -7.50
C THR A 13 -7.28 3.07 -7.19
N HIS A 14 -8.60 2.85 -7.15
CA HIS A 14 -9.24 1.66 -6.60
C HIS A 14 -9.01 1.52 -5.08
N SER A 15 -9.02 2.65 -4.37
CA SER A 15 -8.91 2.67 -2.91
C SER A 15 -10.26 2.40 -2.27
N ASP A 16 -10.34 1.32 -1.50
CA ASP A 16 -11.54 0.97 -0.73
C ASP A 16 -11.95 2.08 0.27
N LYS A 17 -10.97 2.80 0.79
CA LYS A 17 -11.18 3.91 1.71
C LYS A 17 -11.90 5.08 1.06
N TRP A 18 -11.47 5.45 -0.14
CA TRP A 18 -11.90 6.66 -0.83
C TRP A 18 -13.00 6.39 -1.87
N ASP A 19 -12.83 5.37 -2.69
CA ASP A 19 -13.68 5.12 -3.87
C ASP A 19 -14.97 4.33 -3.53
N GLU A 20 -14.99 3.57 -2.42
CA GLU A 20 -16.17 2.79 -2.00
C GLU A 20 -17.03 3.50 -0.94
N MET A 21 -16.64 4.71 -0.52
CA MET A 21 -17.33 5.45 0.55
C MET A 21 -18.78 5.80 0.17
N GLU A 22 -19.03 6.22 -1.06
CA GLU A 22 -20.38 6.56 -1.52
C GLU A 22 -21.28 5.33 -1.56
N ALA A 23 -20.77 4.22 -2.12
CA ALA A 23 -21.52 2.96 -2.19
C ALA A 23 -21.87 2.41 -0.79
N ARG A 24 -20.99 2.58 0.20
CA ARG A 24 -21.17 2.04 1.56
C ARG A 24 -21.95 2.94 2.49
N TYR A 25 -21.74 4.25 2.38
CA TYR A 25 -22.20 5.22 3.37
C TYR A 25 -23.03 6.36 2.78
N GLY A 26 -23.20 6.41 1.45
CA GLY A 26 -23.97 7.45 0.76
C GLY A 26 -23.30 8.84 0.80
N ILE A 27 -21.99 8.88 1.07
CA ILE A 27 -21.21 10.12 1.15
C ILE A 27 -20.35 10.21 -0.11
N SER A 28 -20.55 11.27 -0.90
CA SER A 28 -19.74 11.54 -2.09
C SER A 28 -18.25 11.71 -1.73
N PRO A 29 -17.31 11.19 -2.53
CA PRO A 29 -15.87 11.43 -2.35
C PRO A 29 -15.44 12.88 -2.58
N GLU A 30 -16.31 13.74 -3.14
CA GLU A 30 -16.06 15.17 -3.27
C GLU A 30 -16.31 15.94 -1.95
N ASP A 31 -17.30 15.50 -1.16
CA ASP A 31 -17.74 16.17 0.06
C ASP A 31 -17.24 15.48 1.34
N GLY A 32 -16.91 14.20 1.26
CA GLY A 32 -16.52 13.38 2.40
C GLY A 32 -15.01 13.33 2.66
N LEU A 33 -14.65 13.19 3.94
CA LEU A 33 -13.29 12.88 4.37
C LEU A 33 -13.23 11.45 4.90
N ALA A 34 -12.52 10.56 4.19
CA ALA A 34 -12.43 9.15 4.55
C ALA A 34 -11.46 8.93 5.72
N MET A 35 -11.97 8.50 6.88
CA MET A 35 -11.18 8.22 8.10
C MET A 35 -11.53 6.89 8.79
N TRP A 36 -12.02 5.93 8.01
CA TRP A 36 -12.82 4.84 8.57
C TRP A 36 -12.13 3.47 8.54
N VAL A 37 -11.53 3.08 7.41
CA VAL A 37 -10.83 1.80 7.25
C VAL A 37 -9.34 1.93 7.61
N ALA A 38 -8.76 0.85 8.16
CA ALA A 38 -7.42 0.84 8.74
C ALA A 38 -6.30 0.61 7.71
N ASP A 39 -6.14 1.55 6.79
CA ASP A 39 -4.94 1.75 5.98
C ASP A 39 -4.39 3.19 6.20
N MET A 40 -3.38 3.62 5.44
CA MET A 40 -2.72 4.91 5.62
C MET A 40 -2.57 5.69 4.31
N GLU A 41 -2.55 7.02 4.44
CA GLU A 41 -2.32 8.00 3.37
C GLU A 41 -0.83 8.35 3.27
N PHE A 42 0.04 7.34 3.38
CA PHE A 42 1.48 7.49 3.30
C PHE A 42 2.06 6.55 2.25
N ARG A 43 3.15 6.97 1.60
CA ARG A 43 3.93 6.06 0.76
C ARG A 43 4.53 4.96 1.64
N PRO A 44 4.58 3.70 1.17
CA PRO A 44 5.34 2.65 1.84
C PRO A 44 6.80 3.06 2.02
N PRO A 45 7.52 2.53 3.03
CA PRO A 45 8.95 2.78 3.20
C PRO A 45 9.75 2.48 1.92
N SER A 46 10.82 3.24 1.66
CA SER A 46 11.59 3.08 0.41
C SER A 46 12.10 1.65 0.22
N ALA A 47 12.52 0.98 1.30
CA ALA A 47 12.94 -0.42 1.28
C ALA A 47 11.88 -1.38 0.70
N VAL A 48 10.59 -1.12 0.92
CA VAL A 48 9.49 -1.92 0.35
C VAL A 48 9.33 -1.62 -1.14
N ASN A 49 9.29 -0.34 -1.52
CA ASN A 49 9.15 0.07 -2.92
C ASN A 49 10.35 -0.36 -3.77
N GLU A 50 11.57 -0.30 -3.24
CA GLU A 50 12.80 -0.74 -3.90
C GLU A 50 12.79 -2.26 -4.15
N ALA A 51 12.36 -3.05 -3.17
CA ALA A 51 12.23 -4.50 -3.33
C ALA A 51 11.20 -4.87 -4.41
N LEU A 52 10.05 -4.19 -4.43
CA LEU A 52 9.04 -4.35 -5.48
C LEU A 52 9.57 -3.93 -6.85
N ALA A 53 10.24 -2.79 -6.95
CA ALA A 53 10.82 -2.30 -8.19
C ALA A 53 11.87 -3.27 -8.75
N ALA A 54 12.72 -3.84 -7.88
CA ALA A 54 13.71 -4.84 -8.29
C ALA A 54 13.05 -6.13 -8.82
N ALA A 55 11.97 -6.60 -8.18
CA ALA A 55 11.22 -7.76 -8.63
C ALA A 55 10.54 -7.52 -10.00
N VAL A 56 9.97 -6.33 -10.22
CA VAL A 56 9.42 -5.93 -11.52
C VAL A 56 10.52 -5.83 -12.58
N ALA A 57 11.67 -5.23 -12.25
CA ALA A 57 12.81 -5.09 -13.16
C ALA A 57 13.43 -6.44 -13.57
N HIS A 58 13.34 -7.47 -12.72
CA HIS A 58 13.76 -8.82 -13.09
C HIS A 58 12.96 -9.39 -14.28
N GLY A 59 11.68 -9.01 -14.41
CA GLY A 59 10.85 -9.29 -15.59
C GLY A 59 10.37 -10.74 -15.76
N VAL A 60 10.74 -11.66 -14.86
CA VAL A 60 10.28 -13.05 -14.85
C VAL A 60 9.48 -13.32 -13.57
N HIS A 61 8.19 -13.61 -13.74
CA HIS A 61 7.23 -13.79 -12.64
C HIS A 61 6.75 -15.26 -12.56
N GLY A 62 7.69 -16.19 -12.57
CA GLY A 62 7.44 -17.63 -12.48
C GLY A 62 7.26 -18.12 -11.04
N TYR A 63 7.30 -19.44 -10.86
CA TYR A 63 7.17 -20.07 -9.53
C TYR A 63 8.35 -19.70 -8.62
N PHE A 64 8.04 -19.10 -7.46
CA PHE A 64 9.01 -18.83 -6.40
C PHE A 64 9.21 -20.06 -5.51
N GLY A 65 10.47 -20.39 -5.19
CA GLY A 65 10.81 -21.67 -4.55
C GLY A 65 11.52 -21.59 -3.19
N ASP A 66 12.20 -20.49 -2.86
CA ASP A 66 13.03 -20.41 -1.65
C ASP A 66 12.54 -19.33 -0.67
N ASP A 67 11.86 -19.76 0.39
CA ASP A 67 11.25 -18.86 1.39
C ASP A 67 12.08 -18.70 2.67
N ARG A 68 13.36 -19.14 2.68
CA ARG A 68 14.20 -19.10 3.88
C ARG A 68 14.44 -17.68 4.40
N ASP A 69 14.78 -16.75 3.51
CA ASP A 69 15.03 -15.35 3.88
C ASP A 69 13.75 -14.66 4.37
N TYR A 70 12.61 -14.96 3.73
CA TYR A 70 11.30 -14.49 4.17
C TYR A 70 10.99 -14.95 5.60
N LYS A 71 11.17 -16.25 5.89
CA LYS A 71 10.97 -16.80 7.24
C LYS A 71 11.92 -16.18 8.25
N ALA A 72 13.20 -16.03 7.91
CA ALA A 72 14.19 -15.42 8.78
C ALA A 72 13.82 -13.97 9.14
N ALA A 73 13.36 -13.18 8.17
CA ALA A 73 12.93 -11.80 8.39
C ALA A 73 11.76 -11.70 9.39
N ILE A 74 10.75 -12.56 9.26
CA ILE A 74 9.62 -12.59 10.20
C ILE A 74 10.09 -13.01 11.60
N THR A 75 10.87 -14.09 11.70
CA THR A 75 11.34 -14.59 13.00
C THR A 75 12.30 -13.64 13.72
N GLY A 76 13.02 -12.80 12.97
CA GLY A 76 13.90 -11.79 13.55
C GLY A 76 13.17 -10.53 14.00
N TRP A 77 11.98 -10.25 13.45
CA TRP A 77 11.17 -9.10 13.82
C TRP A 77 10.30 -9.35 15.06
N MET A 78 9.73 -10.55 15.15
CA MET A 78 8.86 -10.98 16.26
C MET A 78 9.64 -11.23 17.56
#